data_AF-A0A966TNU3-F1
#
_entry.id   AF-A0A966TNU3-F1
#
_cell.length_a   1.000
_cell.length_b   1.000
_cell.length_c   1.000
_cell.angle_alpha   90.00
_cell.angle_beta   90.00
_cell.angle_gamma   90.00
#
_symmetry.space_group_name_H-M   'P 1'
#
loop_
_entity.id
_entity.type
_entity.pdbx_description
1 polymer ?
#
loop_
_entity_poly.entity_id
_entity_poly.type
_entity_poly.pdbx_seq_one_letter_code
_entity_poly.pdbx_strand_id
1 'polypeptide(L)'
;MVRPHLQLHPQREPAPLLPAATVLLLRDGVHGVEVLMTRRSMSASFAPGAYVFPGGGIDAVDHASHALAARRETQSDVRLTQAIAAIRE
;
A
#
# COMPACT_ATOMS: atom_id res chain seq x y z
N MET A 1 -16.96 -11.43 -22.70
CA MET A 1 -18.42 -11.23 -22.87
C MET A 1 -19.01 -10.93 -21.49
N VAL A 2 -19.52 -9.72 -21.27
CA VAL A 2 -20.13 -9.33 -19.99
C VAL A 2 -21.41 -10.17 -19.78
N ARG A 3 -21.67 -10.66 -18.57
CA ARG A 3 -22.88 -11.41 -18.20
C ARG A 3 -23.82 -10.50 -17.40
N PRO A 4 -24.79 -9.83 -18.04
CA PRO A 4 -25.56 -8.77 -17.39
C PRO A 4 -26.40 -9.27 -16.21
N HIS A 5 -26.88 -10.51 -16.27
CA HIS A 5 -27.66 -11.14 -15.20
C HIS A 5 -26.85 -11.49 -13.94
N LEU A 6 -25.51 -11.38 -13.98
CA LEU A 6 -24.63 -11.58 -12.82
C LEU A 6 -24.19 -10.26 -12.17
N GLN A 7 -24.63 -9.11 -12.70
CA GLN A 7 -24.31 -7.82 -12.12
C GLN A 7 -25.24 -7.54 -10.92
N LEU A 8 -24.69 -7.61 -9.71
CA LEU A 8 -25.40 -7.21 -8.48
C LEU A 8 -25.66 -5.68 -8.43
N HIS A 9 -24.87 -4.90 -9.17
CA HIS A 9 -24.95 -3.45 -9.25
C HIS A 9 -24.74 -2.96 -10.70
N PRO A 10 -25.32 -1.80 -11.09
CA PRO A 10 -25.05 -1.21 -12.38
C PRO A 10 -23.55 -1.03 -12.61
N GLN A 11 -23.09 -1.34 -13.83
CA GLN A 11 -21.71 -1.07 -14.22
C GLN A 11 -21.44 0.45 -14.10
N ARG A 12 -20.39 0.79 -13.37
CA ARG A 12 -19.87 2.16 -13.25
C ARG A 12 -18.49 2.21 -13.89
N GLU A 13 -18.12 3.40 -14.36
CA GLU A 13 -16.75 3.62 -14.82
C GLU A 13 -15.78 3.37 -13.64
N PRO A 14 -14.75 2.53 -13.83
CA PRO A 14 -13.77 2.29 -12.78
C PRO A 14 -13.08 3.60 -12.36
N ALA A 15 -12.76 3.72 -11.08
CA ALA A 15 -11.93 4.82 -10.61
C ALA A 15 -10.55 4.78 -11.30
N PRO A 16 -9.91 5.93 -11.57
CA PRO A 16 -8.54 5.97 -12.07
C PRO A 16 -7.60 5.16 -11.17
N LEU A 17 -6.70 4.39 -11.78
CA LEU A 17 -5.71 3.62 -11.05
C LEU A 17 -4.64 4.56 -10.48
N LEU A 18 -4.42 4.46 -9.17
CA LEU A 18 -3.36 5.18 -8.48
C LEU A 18 -2.25 4.19 -8.08
N PRO A 19 -0.97 4.47 -8.41
CA PRO A 19 0.12 3.63 -7.95
C PRO A 19 0.22 3.70 -6.43
N ALA A 20 0.42 2.55 -5.80
CA ALA A 20 0.54 2.42 -4.35
C ALA A 20 1.58 1.34 -4.02
N ALA A 21 2.12 1.43 -2.81
CA ALA A 21 3.01 0.42 -2.27
C ALA A 21 2.60 0.04 -0.85
N THR A 22 2.74 -1.24 -0.53
CA THR A 22 2.44 -1.82 0.79
C THR A 22 3.64 -2.64 1.22
N VAL A 23 4.00 -2.56 2.50
CA VAL A 23 5.05 -3.37 3.10
C VAL A 23 4.44 -4.37 4.08
N LEU A 24 4.91 -5.61 4.03
CA LEU A 24 4.67 -6.59 5.07
C LEU A 24 5.94 -6.67 5.91
N LEU A 25 5.86 -6.24 7.16
CA LEU A 25 6.93 -6.43 8.13
C LEU A 25 6.61 -7.70 8.93
N LEU A 26 7.41 -8.74 8.71
CA LEU A 26 7.21 -10.05 9.31
C LEU A 26 8.23 -10.32 10.40
N ARG A 27 7.84 -11.13 11.38
CA ARG A 27 8.76 -11.75 12.33
C ARG A 27 8.27 -13.16 12.67
N ASP A 28 9.18 -13.99 13.14
CA ASP A 28 8.81 -15.24 13.79
C ASP A 28 8.23 -14.95 15.19
N GLY A 29 7.06 -15.51 15.48
CA GLY A 29 6.39 -15.47 16.77
C GLY A 29 6.24 -16.87 17.37
N VAL A 30 5.84 -16.93 18.64
CA VAL A 30 5.69 -18.21 19.38
C VAL A 30 4.62 -19.14 18.79
N HIS A 31 3.70 -18.61 17.99
CA HIS A 31 2.61 -19.35 17.34
C HIS A 31 2.73 -19.38 15.81
N GLY A 32 3.87 -18.95 15.25
CA GLY A 32 4.11 -18.84 13.81
C GLY A 32 4.42 -17.42 13.38
N VAL A 33 4.34 -17.16 12.08
CA VAL A 33 4.67 -15.86 11.49
C VAL A 33 3.69 -14.79 11.96
N GLU A 34 4.22 -13.68 12.44
CA GLU A 34 3.47 -12.48 12.80
C GLU A 34 3.74 -11.37 11.77
N VAL A 35 2.75 -10.51 11.54
CA VAL A 35 2.84 -9.38 10.60
C VAL A 35 2.36 -8.10 11.26
N LEU A 36 3.09 -7.00 11.05
CA LEU A 36 2.69 -5.68 11.53
C LEU A 36 1.46 -5.18 10.78
N MET A 37 0.43 -4.77 11.51
CA MET A 37 -0.73 -4.05 10.98
C MET A 37 -0.91 -2.74 11.76
N THR A 38 -1.40 -1.70 11.08
CA THR A 38 -1.82 -0.44 11.70
C THR A 38 -3.34 -0.36 11.68
N ARG A 39 -3.91 0.39 12.63
CA ARG A 39 -5.34 0.70 12.64
C ARG A 39 -5.53 2.11 12.11
N ARG A 40 -6.32 2.27 11.04
CA ARG A 40 -6.62 3.59 10.48
C ARG A 40 -7.39 4.45 11.47
N SER A 41 -7.11 5.76 11.45
CA SER A 41 -7.92 6.75 12.17
C SER A 41 -9.41 6.58 11.83
N MET A 42 -10.28 6.82 12.81
CA MET A 42 -11.73 6.87 12.59
C MET A 42 -12.14 8.03 11.66
N SER A 43 -11.29 9.04 11.49
CA SER A 43 -11.51 10.17 10.57
C SER A 43 -10.94 9.94 9.16
N ALA A 44 -10.40 8.75 8.85
CA ALA A 44 -9.87 8.47 7.52
C ALA A 44 -10.98 8.52 6.45
N SER A 45 -10.69 9.16 5.31
CA SER A 45 -11.63 9.26 4.17
C SER A 45 -11.97 7.93 3.52
N PHE A 46 -11.17 6.90 3.76
CA PHE A 46 -11.35 5.55 3.24
C PHE A 46 -11.07 4.52 4.35
N ALA A 47 -11.94 3.50 4.46
CA ALA A 47 -11.84 2.41 5.41
C ALA A 47 -11.49 2.83 6.88
N PRO A 48 -12.26 3.76 7.50
CA PRO A 48 -11.98 4.21 8.85
C PRO A 48 -12.04 3.06 9.87
N GLY A 49 -11.08 3.04 10.81
CA GLY A 49 -11.00 2.03 11.86
C GLY A 49 -10.53 0.64 11.41
N ALA A 50 -10.30 0.42 10.12
CA ALA A 50 -9.82 -0.84 9.58
C ALA A 50 -8.36 -1.11 9.99
N TYR A 51 -8.05 -2.38 10.21
CA TYR A 51 -6.67 -2.85 10.29
C TYR A 51 -6.13 -3.05 8.87
N VAL A 52 -4.99 -2.42 8.59
CA VAL A 52 -4.33 -2.44 7.28
C VAL A 52 -2.85 -2.72 7.46
N PHE A 53 -2.21 -3.21 6.41
CA PHE A 53 -0.75 -3.21 6.35
C PHE A 53 -0.23 -1.79 6.11
N PRO A 54 0.95 -1.41 6.62
CA PRO A 54 1.56 -0.14 6.31
C PRO A 54 1.73 0.04 4.80
N GLY A 55 1.37 1.22 4.31
CA GLY A 55 1.39 1.51 2.89
C GLY A 55 0.65 2.78 2.54
N GLY A 56 0.82 3.19 1.29
CA GLY A 56 0.22 4.42 0.78
C GLY A 56 0.32 4.54 -0.74
N GLY A 57 -0.33 5.57 -1.27
CA GLY A 57 -0.13 5.98 -2.65
C GLY A 57 1.31 6.43 -2.87
N ILE A 58 1.83 6.24 -4.08
CA ILE A 58 3.14 6.76 -4.48
C ILE A 58 2.97 8.22 -4.92
N ASP A 59 3.81 9.10 -4.40
CA ASP A 59 3.86 10.52 -4.72
C ASP A 59 5.25 10.88 -5.29
N ALA A 60 5.34 12.00 -6.01
CA ALA A 60 6.61 12.49 -6.54
C ALA A 60 7.68 12.71 -5.44
N VAL A 61 7.27 13.06 -4.21
CA VAL A 61 8.21 13.24 -3.10
C VAL A 61 8.92 11.94 -2.69
N ASP A 62 8.33 10.77 -2.94
CA ASP A 62 8.98 9.48 -2.65
C ASP A 62 10.23 9.29 -3.51
N HIS A 63 10.15 9.66 -4.78
CA HIS A 63 11.29 9.64 -5.69
C HIS A 63 12.32 10.71 -5.31
N ALA A 64 11.85 11.92 -4.96
CA ALA A 64 12.75 13.01 -4.55
C ALA A 64 13.52 12.70 -3.25
N SER A 65 13.02 11.79 -2.42
CA SER A 65 13.60 11.44 -1.12
C SER A 65 14.70 10.37 -1.18
N HIS A 66 15.11 9.92 -2.38
CA HIS A 66 16.11 8.85 -2.52
C HIS A 66 17.43 9.14 -1.80
N ALA A 67 17.87 10.40 -1.79
CA ALA A 67 19.11 10.81 -1.12
C ALA A 67 19.08 10.66 0.41
N LEU A 68 17.89 10.58 1.01
CA LEU A 68 17.69 10.41 2.45
C LEU A 68 17.58 8.93 2.85
N ALA A 69 17.50 8.02 1.88
CA ALA A 69 17.23 6.61 2.13
C ALA A 69 18.47 5.75 1.92
N ALA A 70 18.77 4.89 2.90
CA ALA A 70 19.68 3.78 2.69
C ALA A 70 19.03 2.76 1.74
N ARG A 71 19.82 2.19 0.84
CA ARG A 71 19.36 1.16 -0.10
C ARG A 71 20.38 0.06 -0.27
N ARG A 72 19.92 -1.14 -0.64
CA ARG A 72 20.81 -2.21 -1.08
C ARG A 72 21.41 -1.83 -2.43
N GLU A 73 22.64 -2.26 -2.70
CA GLU A 73 23.31 -2.02 -3.99
C GLU A 73 22.46 -2.50 -5.19
N THR A 74 21.78 -3.64 -5.03
CA THR A 74 20.93 -4.24 -6.06
C THR A 74 19.50 -3.68 -6.09
N GLN A 75 19.15 -2.73 -5.23
CA GLN A 75 17.81 -2.16 -5.17
C GLN A 75 17.64 -1.09 -6.26
N SER A 76 16.71 -1.33 -7.19
CA SER A 76 16.37 -0.37 -8.23
C SER A 76 15.68 0.87 -7.65
N ASP A 77 15.78 1.99 -8.38
CA ASP A 77 15.12 3.26 -8.03
C ASP A 77 13.60 3.10 -7.88
N VAL A 78 12.96 2.30 -8.74
CA VAL A 78 11.52 2.00 -8.64
C VAL A 78 11.21 1.30 -7.31
N ARG A 79 12.02 0.31 -6.91
CA ARG A 79 11.83 -0.41 -5.64
C ARG A 79 12.15 0.48 -4.45
N LEU A 80 13.06 1.44 -4.57
CA LEU A 80 13.33 2.41 -3.53
C LEU A 80 12.15 3.37 -3.34
N THR A 81 11.60 3.94 -4.42
CA THR A 81 10.39 4.76 -4.39
C THR A 81 9.22 4.01 -3.74
N GLN A 82 9.00 2.75 -4.12
CA GLN A 82 7.95 1.92 -3.52
C GLN A 82 8.20 1.66 -2.03
N ALA A 83 9.44 1.42 -1.63
CA ALA A 83 9.78 1.20 -0.22
C ALA A 83 9.55 2.45 0.63
N ILE A 84 9.96 3.63 0.13
CA ILE A 84 9.73 4.93 0.79
C ILE A 84 8.22 5.18 0.91
N ALA A 85 7.47 5.03 -0.18
CA ALA A 85 6.01 5.21 -0.17
C ALA A 85 5.31 4.26 0.80
N ALA A 86 5.80 3.03 0.96
CA ALA A 86 5.18 2.03 1.81
C ALA A 86 5.36 2.29 3.32
N ILE A 87 6.40 3.03 3.71
CA ILE A 87 6.70 3.37 5.10
C ILE A 87 6.38 4.83 5.45
N ARG A 88 6.02 5.63 4.45
CA ARG A 88 5.54 6.99 4.64
C ARG A 88 4.11 6.94 5.18
N GLU A 89 3.90 7.51 6.36
CA GLU A 89 2.57 7.77 6.92
C GLU A 89 1.94 9.03 6.34
#